data_AF-A0A2T3Z4G8-F1
#
_entry.id   AF-A0A2T3Z4G8-F1
#
_cell.length_a   1.000
_cell.length_b   1.000
_cell.length_c   1.000
_cell.angle_alpha   90.00
_cell.angle_beta   90.00
_cell.angle_gamma   90.00
#
_symmetry.space_group_name_H-M   'P 1'
#
loop_
_entity.id
_entity.type
_entity.pdbx_description
1 polymer ?
#
loop_
_entity_poly.entity_id
_entity_poly.type
_entity_poly.pdbx_seq_one_letter_code
_entity_poly.pdbx_strand_id
1 'polypeptide(L)'
;MPPISQRVLRAEEHLLGIELRRPFEMVGQEYFLWKIRSEREGIHRSQIYVAAVMLTYSPSILTIENLPRMDVDDFHDTCNKSVSLYIPRYRRWSLLFTVLHNYIYRRWFRPYQSEIEHQRFLCKFIAPRDLGNKGRPSQTSIQSIISLHEAICAEVDARSRHYEDLRRRFNEPYAILTELPARPALYVLQPLFKALLMIFCSKEYRGEDSTQVAKLPVYLVRTGVEKGLSAPISFLPIAAKIDVYLRAGQGTVRTSLETAIGFMMDLERRERDAFGLRPDPWRPDTWTMNWFQTPIGAGRLVGPSSWLVNSEERSGWDGDGFDVDRMLKALEEQELENNGGHCSGAVRG
;
A
#
# COMPACT_ATOMS: atom_id res chain seq x y z
N MET A 1 -19.12 3.73 -15.60
CA MET A 1 -17.69 3.83 -15.93
C MET A 1 -17.55 4.65 -17.18
N PRO A 2 -16.71 5.70 -17.23
CA PRO A 2 -16.27 6.22 -18.51
C PRO A 2 -15.34 5.17 -19.18
N PRO A 3 -15.46 4.95 -20.50
CA PRO A 3 -14.58 4.02 -21.19
C PRO A 3 -13.14 4.57 -21.22
N ILE A 4 -12.17 3.69 -20.96
CA ILE A 4 -10.75 3.97 -21.14
C ILE A 4 -10.55 4.38 -22.61
N SER A 5 -9.87 5.52 -22.83
CA SER A 5 -9.61 6.02 -24.17
C SER A 5 -8.86 4.96 -25.00
N GLN A 6 -9.38 4.63 -26.18
CA GLN A 6 -8.72 3.68 -27.10
C GLN A 6 -7.30 4.09 -27.50
N ARG A 7 -6.91 5.36 -27.30
CA ARG A 7 -5.53 5.82 -27.51
C ARG A 7 -4.57 5.36 -26.42
N VAL A 8 -5.06 5.20 -25.18
CA VAL A 8 -4.26 4.71 -24.04
C VAL A 8 -4.00 3.22 -24.19
N LEU A 9 -5.05 2.44 -24.53
CA LEU A 9 -4.94 0.99 -24.79
C LEU A 9 -3.98 0.68 -25.95
N ARG A 10 -4.01 1.47 -27.03
CA ARG A 10 -3.09 1.29 -28.17
C ARG A 10 -1.65 1.72 -27.88
N ALA A 11 -1.43 2.66 -26.96
CA ALA A 11 -0.09 3.04 -26.53
C ALA A 11 0.53 1.93 -25.67
N GLU A 12 -0.25 1.29 -24.78
CA GLU A 12 0.16 0.09 -24.03
C GLU A 12 0.50 -1.07 -24.97
N GLU A 13 -0.33 -1.38 -25.98
CA GLU A 13 -0.06 -2.46 -26.93
C GLU A 13 1.22 -2.23 -27.76
N HIS A 14 1.53 -0.98 -28.11
CA HIS A 14 2.72 -0.66 -28.90
C HIS A 14 4.01 -0.60 -28.05
N LEU A 15 3.92 -0.15 -26.79
CA LEU A 15 5.04 -0.16 -25.83
C LEU A 15 5.38 -1.59 -25.38
N LEU A 16 4.37 -2.41 -25.10
CA LEU A 16 4.57 -3.82 -24.75
C LEU A 16 5.08 -4.63 -25.96
N GLY A 17 4.67 -4.29 -27.18
CA GLY A 17 5.03 -5.06 -28.39
C GLY A 17 6.44 -4.83 -28.95
N ILE A 18 7.08 -3.67 -28.70
CA ILE A 18 8.34 -3.28 -29.38
C ILE A 18 9.58 -3.51 -28.51
N GLU A 19 9.52 -3.38 -27.19
CA GLU A 19 10.70 -3.59 -26.32
C GLU A 19 11.03 -5.08 -26.07
N LEU A 20 10.05 -5.98 -26.17
CA LEU A 20 10.20 -7.41 -25.86
C LEU A 20 11.06 -8.22 -26.85
N ARG A 21 11.67 -7.59 -27.86
CA ARG A 21 12.38 -8.28 -28.96
C ARG A 21 13.83 -7.84 -29.18
N ARG A 22 14.50 -7.20 -28.22
CA ARG A 22 15.97 -7.02 -28.34
C ARG A 22 16.67 -8.32 -27.91
N PRO A 23 17.45 -8.97 -28.79
CA PRO A 23 18.19 -10.18 -28.42
C PRO A 23 19.12 -9.93 -27.23
N PHE A 24 19.22 -10.90 -26.32
CA PHE A 24 20.09 -10.86 -25.14
C PHE A 24 21.53 -10.46 -25.48
N GLU A 25 22.00 -10.95 -26.62
CA GLU A 25 23.33 -10.73 -27.19
C GLU A 25 23.67 -9.25 -27.45
N MET A 26 22.68 -8.36 -27.56
CA MET A 26 22.91 -6.94 -27.90
C MET A 26 22.87 -5.97 -26.71
N VAL A 27 22.32 -6.36 -25.55
CA VAL A 27 22.01 -5.39 -24.46
C VAL A 27 22.65 -5.75 -23.12
N GLY A 28 23.10 -7.01 -22.94
CA GLY A 28 23.84 -7.44 -21.77
C GLY A 28 22.96 -7.72 -20.52
N GLN A 29 23.51 -8.49 -19.57
CA GLN A 29 22.80 -8.98 -18.39
C GLN A 29 22.18 -7.87 -17.51
N GLU A 30 22.90 -6.76 -17.34
CA GLU A 30 22.45 -5.62 -16.51
C GLU A 30 21.14 -5.00 -17.02
N TYR A 31 20.96 -4.91 -18.34
CA TYR A 31 19.72 -4.42 -18.93
C TYR A 31 18.54 -5.34 -18.59
N PHE A 32 18.72 -6.66 -18.64
CA PHE A 32 17.64 -7.60 -18.33
C PHE A 32 17.27 -7.56 -16.84
N LEU A 33 18.27 -7.52 -15.95
CA LEU A 33 18.02 -7.39 -14.52
C LEU A 33 17.27 -6.09 -14.20
N TRP A 34 17.65 -4.99 -14.86
CA TRP A 34 16.90 -3.74 -14.77
C TRP A 34 15.49 -3.84 -15.33
N LYS A 35 15.28 -4.45 -16.51
CA LYS A 35 13.95 -4.54 -17.10
C LYS A 35 13.00 -5.33 -16.20
N ILE A 36 13.46 -6.47 -15.64
CA ILE A 36 12.71 -7.24 -14.65
C ILE A 36 12.36 -6.37 -13.46
N ARG A 37 13.34 -5.66 -12.90
CA ARG A 37 13.10 -4.82 -11.72
C ARG A 37 12.09 -3.72 -12.02
N SER A 38 12.24 -3.03 -13.14
CA SER A 38 11.37 -1.92 -13.54
C SER A 38 9.93 -2.38 -13.81
N GLU A 39 9.74 -3.52 -14.50
CA GLU A 39 8.44 -4.15 -14.71
C GLU A 39 7.75 -4.48 -13.37
N ARG A 40 8.49 -5.07 -12.43
CA ARG A 40 7.95 -5.39 -11.10
C ARG A 40 7.57 -4.15 -10.30
N GLU A 41 8.34 -3.08 -10.40
CA GLU A 41 7.97 -1.79 -9.82
C GLU A 41 6.68 -1.23 -10.42
N GLY A 42 6.50 -1.37 -11.75
CA GLY A 42 5.27 -0.97 -12.45
C GLY A 42 4.05 -1.77 -11.99
N ILE A 43 4.18 -3.10 -11.94
CA ILE A 43 3.13 -4.01 -11.44
C ILE A 43 2.78 -3.65 -9.99
N HIS A 44 3.80 -3.47 -9.14
CA HIS A 44 3.60 -3.11 -7.74
C HIS A 44 2.86 -1.76 -7.61
N ARG A 45 3.34 -0.72 -8.31
CA ARG A 45 2.74 0.62 -8.28
C ARG A 45 1.27 0.60 -8.67
N SER A 46 0.92 -0.18 -9.70
CA SER A 46 -0.44 -0.36 -10.19
C SER A 46 -1.31 -1.13 -9.21
N GLN A 47 -0.84 -2.29 -8.71
CA GLN A 47 -1.59 -3.15 -7.79
C GLN A 47 -1.91 -2.44 -6.47
N ILE A 48 -0.92 -1.77 -5.86
CA ILE A 48 -1.16 -1.03 -4.62
C ILE A 48 -2.15 0.12 -4.85
N TYR A 49 -2.07 0.80 -6.00
CA TYR A 49 -3.03 1.85 -6.34
C TYR A 49 -4.45 1.30 -6.50
N VAL A 50 -4.63 0.21 -7.24
CA VAL A 50 -5.94 -0.45 -7.42
C VAL A 50 -6.53 -0.85 -6.07
N ALA A 51 -5.75 -1.54 -5.22
CA ALA A 51 -6.21 -1.98 -3.90
C ALA A 51 -6.57 -0.80 -2.99
N ALA A 52 -5.72 0.24 -2.98
CA ALA A 52 -5.91 1.39 -2.11
C ALA A 52 -7.07 2.28 -2.56
N VAL A 53 -7.22 2.56 -3.86
CA VAL A 53 -8.08 3.63 -4.40
C VAL A 53 -9.36 3.10 -5.05
N MET A 54 -9.28 2.01 -5.80
CA MET A 54 -10.43 1.48 -6.55
C MET A 54 -11.20 0.41 -5.77
N LEU A 55 -10.48 -0.48 -5.10
CA LEU A 55 -11.01 -1.64 -4.38
C LEU A 55 -10.84 -1.50 -2.87
N THR A 56 -10.88 -0.26 -2.35
CA THR A 56 -10.64 -0.01 -0.93
C THR A 56 -11.54 -0.86 -0.04
N TYR A 57 -10.93 -1.62 0.88
CA TYR A 57 -11.66 -2.34 1.91
C TYR A 57 -12.52 -1.39 2.75
N SER A 58 -13.82 -1.68 2.84
CA SER A 58 -14.79 -0.76 3.44
C SER A 58 -15.73 -1.45 4.43
N PRO A 59 -15.24 -1.97 5.56
CA PRO A 59 -16.07 -2.65 6.55
C PRO A 59 -17.01 -1.69 7.28
N SER A 60 -18.13 -2.20 7.79
CA SER A 60 -19.05 -1.43 8.64
C SER A 60 -18.65 -1.54 10.11
N ILE A 61 -18.73 -0.41 10.84
CA ILE A 61 -18.58 -0.45 12.30
C ILE A 61 -19.76 -1.08 13.02
N LEU A 62 -20.92 -1.22 12.36
CA LEU A 62 -22.11 -1.82 12.95
C LEU A 62 -22.02 -3.35 13.01
N THR A 63 -21.12 -3.94 12.22
CA THR A 63 -20.93 -5.38 12.12
C THR A 63 -19.62 -5.85 12.75
N ILE A 64 -19.05 -5.09 13.71
CA ILE A 64 -17.75 -5.44 14.33
C ILE A 64 -17.79 -6.81 15.01
N GLU A 65 -18.90 -7.12 15.70
CA GLU A 65 -19.07 -8.40 16.40
C GLU A 65 -19.16 -9.60 15.44
N ASN A 66 -19.58 -9.36 14.19
CA ASN A 66 -19.75 -10.38 13.15
C ASN A 66 -19.27 -9.81 11.81
N LEU A 67 -17.97 -9.49 11.73
CA LEU A 67 -17.38 -9.00 10.50
C LEU A 67 -17.62 -10.03 9.39
N PRO A 68 -18.09 -9.61 8.19
CA PRO A 68 -18.14 -10.50 7.06
C PRO A 68 -16.77 -11.11 6.79
N ARG A 69 -16.78 -12.36 6.35
CA ARG A 69 -15.57 -13.09 5.98
C ARG A 69 -14.79 -12.25 4.96
N MET A 70 -13.55 -11.91 5.29
CA MET A 70 -12.69 -11.10 4.43
C MET A 70 -12.35 -11.87 3.17
N ASP A 71 -12.49 -11.29 1.97
CA ASP A 71 -12.12 -12.01 0.74
C ASP A 71 -10.60 -12.20 0.61
N VAL A 72 -10.18 -12.93 -0.43
CA VAL A 72 -8.77 -13.26 -0.64
C VAL A 72 -7.93 -12.02 -0.95
N ASP A 73 -8.46 -11.09 -1.73
CA ASP A 73 -7.73 -9.90 -2.17
C ASP A 73 -7.56 -8.92 -1.01
N ASP A 74 -8.60 -8.72 -0.21
CA ASP A 74 -8.55 -7.94 1.02
C ASP A 74 -7.59 -8.53 2.04
N PHE A 75 -7.56 -9.87 2.17
CA PHE A 75 -6.60 -10.57 3.02
C PHE A 75 -5.16 -10.33 2.53
N HIS A 76 -4.91 -10.51 1.23
CA HIS A 76 -3.59 -10.27 0.64
C HIS A 76 -3.12 -8.84 0.84
N ASP A 77 -3.97 -7.85 0.58
CA ASP A 77 -3.64 -6.44 0.73
C ASP A 77 -3.53 -6.00 2.21
N THR A 78 -4.14 -6.73 3.15
CA THR A 78 -3.95 -6.49 4.60
C THR A 78 -2.60 -6.98 5.08
N CYS A 79 -2.13 -8.09 4.54
CA CYS A 79 -0.83 -8.61 4.86
C CYS A 79 0.29 -7.75 4.26
N ASN A 80 1.48 -7.86 4.87
CA ASN A 80 2.72 -7.21 4.43
C ASN A 80 2.67 -5.67 4.42
N LYS A 81 1.64 -5.07 5.02
CA LYS A 81 1.59 -3.63 5.30
C LYS A 81 2.08 -3.35 6.71
N SER A 82 2.77 -2.23 6.87
CA SER A 82 3.32 -1.82 8.17
C SER A 82 2.25 -1.26 9.11
N VAL A 83 1.28 -0.50 8.60
CA VAL A 83 0.17 0.07 9.40
C VAL A 83 -1.16 0.12 8.63
N SER A 84 -2.26 0.43 9.30
CA SER A 84 -3.55 0.77 8.66
C SER A 84 -3.79 2.28 8.65
N LEU A 85 -4.26 2.80 7.52
CA LEU A 85 -4.76 4.16 7.33
C LEU A 85 -6.28 4.16 7.17
N TYR A 86 -6.98 4.60 8.20
CA TYR A 86 -8.42 4.78 8.19
C TYR A 86 -8.79 6.14 7.59
N ILE A 87 -9.63 6.13 6.56
CA ILE A 87 -10.09 7.33 5.86
C ILE A 87 -11.61 7.39 5.95
N PRO A 88 -12.17 8.09 6.98
CA PRO A 88 -13.60 8.29 7.10
C PRO A 88 -14.15 8.98 5.85
N ARG A 89 -15.28 8.49 5.32
CA ARG A 89 -15.90 9.07 4.13
C ARG A 89 -16.32 10.52 4.37
N TYR A 90 -15.94 11.39 3.44
CA TYR A 90 -16.36 12.80 3.40
C TYR A 90 -16.38 13.33 1.95
N ARG A 91 -16.46 14.64 1.76
CA ARG A 91 -16.41 15.28 0.44
C ARG A 91 -15.14 14.92 -0.32
N ARG A 92 -15.24 14.80 -1.65
CA ARG A 92 -14.12 14.54 -2.57
C ARG A 92 -13.30 13.30 -2.21
N TRP A 93 -13.97 12.27 -1.68
CA TRP A 93 -13.32 11.07 -1.18
C TRP A 93 -12.49 10.35 -2.26
N SER A 94 -12.96 10.19 -3.50
CA SER A 94 -12.18 9.54 -4.56
C SER A 94 -10.83 10.22 -4.82
N LEU A 95 -10.85 11.54 -4.99
CA LEU A 95 -9.64 12.35 -5.19
C LEU A 95 -8.70 12.26 -3.96
N LEU A 96 -9.25 12.31 -2.75
CA LEU A 96 -8.46 12.19 -1.52
C LEU A 96 -7.66 10.88 -1.49
N PHE A 97 -8.27 9.78 -1.91
CA PHE A 97 -7.62 8.47 -1.98
C PHE A 97 -6.46 8.47 -2.97
N THR A 98 -6.67 9.00 -4.19
CA THR A 98 -5.61 9.17 -5.20
C THR A 98 -4.44 9.99 -4.65
N VAL A 99 -4.74 11.16 -4.07
CA VAL A 99 -3.76 12.10 -3.54
C VAL A 99 -2.95 11.50 -2.39
N LEU A 100 -3.63 10.85 -1.43
CA LEU A 100 -2.96 10.19 -0.30
C LEU A 100 -2.09 9.05 -0.78
N HIS A 101 -2.58 8.22 -1.70
CA HIS A 101 -1.80 7.12 -2.25
C HIS A 101 -0.53 7.64 -2.92
N ASN A 102 -0.65 8.62 -3.82
CA ASN A 102 0.49 9.19 -4.54
C ASN A 102 1.51 9.82 -3.59
N TYR A 103 1.06 10.56 -2.58
CA TYR A 103 1.96 11.13 -1.57
C TYR A 103 2.71 10.05 -0.77
N ILE A 104 1.99 9.08 -0.22
CA ILE A 104 2.58 8.05 0.64
C ILE A 104 3.51 7.15 -0.17
N TYR A 105 3.09 6.73 -1.37
CA TYR A 105 3.90 5.89 -2.25
C TYR A 105 5.22 6.56 -2.59
N ARG A 106 5.21 7.81 -3.04
CA ARG A 106 6.45 8.54 -3.41
C ARG A 106 7.38 8.81 -2.25
N ARG A 107 6.87 8.86 -1.02
CA ARG A 107 7.70 9.05 0.17
C ARG A 107 8.30 7.75 0.70
N TRP A 108 7.56 6.65 0.58
CA TRP A 108 8.01 5.32 0.99
C TRP A 108 8.92 4.66 -0.05
N PHE A 109 8.55 4.76 -1.32
CA PHE A 109 9.20 4.09 -2.42
C PHE A 109 10.54 4.75 -2.77
N ARG A 110 11.57 3.93 -2.87
CA ARG A 110 12.90 4.29 -3.36
C ARG A 110 13.15 3.47 -4.63
N PRO A 111 13.30 4.13 -5.78
CA PRO A 111 13.60 3.46 -7.04
C PRO A 111 14.71 2.42 -6.87
N TYR A 112 14.45 1.20 -7.36
CA TYR A 112 15.35 0.05 -7.32
C TYR A 112 15.73 -0.48 -5.93
N GLN A 113 15.46 0.27 -4.85
CA GLN A 113 15.90 -0.07 -3.50
C GLN A 113 14.78 -0.56 -2.59
N SER A 114 13.52 -0.20 -2.89
CA SER A 114 12.39 -0.64 -2.09
C SER A 114 12.09 -2.13 -2.28
N GLU A 115 11.85 -2.80 -1.16
CA GLU A 115 11.31 -4.16 -1.11
C GLU A 115 9.81 -4.11 -1.40
N ILE A 116 9.42 -4.52 -2.59
CA ILE A 116 8.06 -4.41 -3.16
C ILE A 116 7.34 -5.76 -3.21
N GLU A 117 8.01 -6.82 -2.79
CA GLU A 117 7.52 -8.17 -2.95
C GLU A 117 6.41 -8.50 -1.99
N HIS A 118 5.52 -9.37 -2.48
CA HIS A 118 4.31 -9.74 -1.77
C HIS A 118 3.46 -8.51 -1.41
N GLN A 119 3.45 -7.51 -2.31
CA GLN A 119 2.69 -6.26 -2.19
C GLN A 119 3.06 -5.46 -0.94
N ARG A 120 4.31 -5.57 -0.46
CA ARG A 120 4.79 -4.81 0.70
C ARG A 120 4.65 -3.32 0.43
N PHE A 121 4.03 -2.61 1.36
CA PHE A 121 3.82 -1.17 1.29
C PHE A 121 3.62 -0.62 2.70
N LEU A 122 3.82 0.68 2.90
CA LEU A 122 3.75 1.27 4.23
C LEU A 122 2.38 1.07 4.91
N CYS A 123 1.28 1.23 4.18
CA CYS A 123 -0.03 1.20 4.80
C CYS A 123 -1.15 0.58 3.96
N LYS A 124 -2.12 -0.06 4.62
CA LYS A 124 -3.42 -0.44 4.03
C LYS A 124 -4.42 0.70 4.17
N PHE A 125 -5.14 1.00 3.11
CA PHE A 125 -6.23 1.98 3.14
C PHE A 125 -7.52 1.28 3.57
N ILE A 126 -8.24 1.84 4.55
CA ILE A 126 -9.50 1.31 5.04
C ILE A 126 -10.53 2.44 5.11
N ALA A 127 -11.68 2.24 4.47
CA ALA A 127 -12.79 3.20 4.44
C ALA A 127 -13.94 2.73 5.34
N PRO A 128 -13.92 2.98 6.67
CA PRO A 128 -14.98 2.50 7.55
C PRO A 128 -16.33 3.12 7.15
N ARG A 129 -17.36 2.28 7.05
CA ARG A 129 -18.75 2.71 6.89
C ARG A 129 -19.39 2.98 8.24
N ASP A 130 -20.48 3.76 8.22
CA ASP A 130 -21.36 4.00 9.37
C ASP A 130 -20.70 4.72 10.55
N LEU A 131 -19.57 5.39 10.31
CA LEU A 131 -18.90 6.24 11.30
C LEU A 131 -19.74 7.50 11.53
N GLY A 132 -20.26 7.71 12.75
CA GLY A 132 -21.18 8.81 13.08
C GLY A 132 -20.64 10.24 12.87
N ASN A 133 -19.32 10.42 12.73
CA ASN A 133 -18.70 11.73 12.55
C ASN A 133 -18.30 11.98 11.09
N LYS A 134 -18.88 13.04 10.51
CA LYS A 134 -18.65 13.54 9.14
C LYS A 134 -17.20 13.97 8.86
N GLY A 135 -16.25 13.03 8.82
CA GLY A 135 -14.86 13.25 8.40
C GLY A 135 -13.90 13.83 9.45
N ARG A 136 -14.35 14.16 10.67
CA ARG A 136 -13.46 14.57 11.78
C ARG A 136 -13.49 13.53 12.90
N PRO A 137 -12.36 12.89 13.23
CA PRO A 137 -12.29 11.94 14.34
C PRO A 137 -12.64 12.60 15.69
N SER A 138 -13.59 12.00 16.41
CA SER A 138 -13.84 12.22 17.84
C SER A 138 -13.38 11.01 18.65
N GLN A 139 -13.37 11.14 19.99
CA GLN A 139 -13.02 10.05 20.89
C GLN A 139 -13.84 8.78 20.62
N THR A 140 -15.17 8.91 20.47
CA THR A 140 -16.06 7.78 20.20
C THR A 140 -15.75 7.10 18.87
N SER A 141 -15.48 7.87 17.81
CA SER A 141 -15.14 7.29 16.52
C SER A 141 -13.75 6.65 16.52
N ILE A 142 -12.80 7.20 17.27
CA ILE A 142 -11.47 6.60 17.45
C ILE A 142 -11.62 5.23 18.14
N GLN A 143 -12.40 5.14 19.21
CA GLN A 143 -12.64 3.87 19.90
C GLN A 143 -13.35 2.84 18.99
N SER A 144 -14.30 3.30 18.17
CA SER A 144 -14.97 2.44 17.19
C SER A 144 -13.99 1.92 16.14
N ILE A 145 -13.05 2.75 15.68
CA ILE A 145 -11.99 2.37 14.75
C ILE A 145 -11.01 1.38 15.40
N ILE A 146 -10.62 1.56 16.65
CA ILE A 146 -9.78 0.59 17.38
C ILE A 146 -10.49 -0.77 17.44
N SER A 147 -11.76 -0.79 17.84
CA SER A 147 -12.54 -2.04 17.95
C SER A 147 -12.69 -2.73 16.58
N LEU A 148 -12.93 -1.95 15.52
CA LEU A 148 -12.95 -2.45 14.15
C LEU A 148 -11.59 -3.03 13.74
N HIS A 149 -10.49 -2.33 14.07
CA HIS A 149 -9.13 -2.76 13.75
C HIS A 149 -8.76 -4.08 14.42
N GLU A 150 -9.14 -4.25 15.69
CA GLU A 150 -8.97 -5.50 16.42
C GLU A 150 -9.73 -6.65 15.75
N ALA A 151 -10.99 -6.41 15.35
CA ALA A 151 -11.79 -7.40 14.66
C ALA A 151 -11.24 -7.75 13.27
N ILE A 152 -10.70 -6.78 12.52
CA ILE A 152 -9.99 -7.01 11.25
C ILE A 152 -8.75 -7.87 11.47
N CYS A 153 -7.93 -7.56 12.48
CA CYS A 153 -6.75 -8.36 12.81
C CYS A 153 -7.12 -9.79 13.20
N ALA A 154 -8.19 -9.97 13.96
CA ALA A 154 -8.70 -11.29 14.33
C ALA A 154 -9.18 -12.10 13.12
N GLU A 155 -9.90 -11.46 12.19
CA GLU A 155 -10.35 -12.08 10.94
C GLU A 155 -9.18 -12.50 10.05
N VAL A 156 -8.15 -11.66 9.91
CA VAL A 156 -6.92 -12.02 9.18
C VAL A 156 -6.23 -13.21 9.84
N ASP A 157 -6.06 -13.19 11.16
CA ASP A 157 -5.46 -14.32 11.89
C ASP A 157 -6.29 -15.61 11.71
N ALA A 158 -7.62 -15.52 11.67
CA ALA A 158 -8.52 -16.65 11.40
C ALA A 158 -8.37 -17.18 9.96
N ARG A 159 -8.32 -16.27 8.97
CA ARG A 159 -8.10 -16.60 7.55
C ARG A 159 -6.73 -17.25 7.33
N SER A 160 -5.66 -16.75 7.95
CA SER A 160 -4.33 -17.36 7.88
C SER A 160 -4.36 -18.82 8.35
N ARG A 161 -4.97 -19.10 9.51
CA ARG A 161 -5.11 -20.48 10.02
C ARG A 161 -5.92 -21.36 9.07
N HIS A 162 -7.01 -20.82 8.52
CA HIS A 162 -7.85 -21.55 7.57
C HIS A 162 -7.07 -21.92 6.29
N TYR A 163 -6.31 -20.99 5.71
CA TYR A 163 -5.51 -21.25 4.53
C TYR A 163 -4.35 -22.22 4.79
N GLU A 164 -3.73 -22.17 5.96
CA GLU A 164 -2.74 -23.15 6.36
C GLU A 164 -3.33 -24.57 6.51
N ASP A 165 -4.50 -24.70 7.12
CA ASP A 165 -5.20 -25.99 7.25
C ASP A 165 -5.60 -26.57 5.88
N LEU A 166 -6.19 -25.74 5.01
CA LEU A 166 -6.50 -26.15 3.64
C LEU A 166 -5.25 -26.58 2.88
N ARG A 167 -4.14 -25.85 2.97
CA ARG A 167 -2.86 -26.21 2.35
C ARG A 167 -2.31 -27.55 2.87
N ARG A 168 -2.51 -27.88 4.14
CA ARG A 168 -2.09 -29.20 4.69
C ARG A 168 -2.95 -30.34 4.16
N ARG A 169 -4.23 -30.09 3.88
CA ARG A 169 -5.20 -31.10 3.43
C ARG A 169 -5.14 -31.39 1.93
N PHE A 170 -4.82 -30.38 1.11
CA PHE A 170 -4.79 -30.50 -0.34
C PHE A 170 -3.36 -30.37 -0.89
N ASN A 171 -2.94 -31.30 -1.76
CA ASN A 171 -1.70 -31.14 -2.52
C ASN A 171 -1.81 -29.92 -3.46
N GLU A 172 -0.67 -29.24 -3.72
CA GLU A 172 -0.55 -27.99 -4.49
C GLU A 172 -1.39 -27.86 -5.77
N PRO A 173 -1.68 -28.91 -6.58
CA PRO A 173 -2.47 -28.75 -7.80
C PRO A 173 -3.90 -28.25 -7.58
N TYR A 174 -4.51 -28.51 -6.42
CA TYR A 174 -5.86 -28.06 -6.11
C TYR A 174 -5.93 -26.61 -5.64
N ALA A 175 -4.82 -26.04 -5.16
CA ALA A 175 -4.77 -24.67 -4.67
C ALA A 175 -5.00 -23.63 -5.78
N ILE A 176 -4.75 -23.99 -7.03
CA ILE A 176 -4.98 -23.12 -8.20
C ILE A 176 -6.49 -23.01 -8.53
N LEU A 177 -7.31 -24.00 -8.17
CA LEU A 177 -8.75 -24.04 -8.49
C LEU A 177 -9.64 -23.49 -7.37
N THR A 178 -9.11 -23.39 -6.16
CA THR A 178 -9.80 -22.84 -4.98
C THR A 178 -9.22 -21.45 -4.66
N GLU A 179 -9.97 -20.61 -3.95
CA GLU A 179 -9.59 -19.29 -3.40
C GLU A 179 -8.35 -19.31 -2.46
N LEU A 180 -7.42 -20.24 -2.61
CA LEU A 180 -6.25 -20.40 -1.79
C LEU A 180 -5.17 -19.41 -2.23
N PRO A 181 -4.58 -18.66 -1.28
CA PRO A 181 -3.29 -18.04 -1.53
C PRO A 181 -2.34 -19.15 -1.96
N ALA A 182 -1.73 -19.03 -3.14
CA ALA A 182 -0.78 -20.03 -3.64
C ALA A 182 0.33 -20.34 -2.61
N ARG A 183 0.66 -19.36 -1.74
CA ARG A 183 1.65 -19.49 -0.67
C ARG A 183 1.22 -18.67 0.56
N PRO A 184 0.38 -19.21 1.48
CA PRO A 184 -0.14 -18.47 2.65
C PRO A 184 0.96 -17.92 3.56
N ALA A 185 2.11 -18.59 3.63
CA ALA A 185 3.27 -18.17 4.43
C ALA A 185 3.91 -16.84 3.94
N LEU A 186 3.59 -16.38 2.73
CA LEU A 186 4.06 -15.10 2.19
C LEU A 186 3.12 -13.93 2.51
N TYR A 187 2.03 -14.18 3.23
CA TYR A 187 1.07 -13.16 3.64
C TYR A 187 1.11 -13.03 5.17
N VAL A 188 1.95 -12.11 5.64
CA VAL A 188 2.22 -11.93 7.07
C VAL A 188 1.57 -10.64 7.57
N LEU A 189 0.67 -10.76 8.54
CA LEU A 189 0.14 -9.60 9.26
C LEU A 189 1.24 -9.03 10.18
N GLN A 190 1.72 -7.84 9.87
CA GLN A 190 2.87 -7.26 10.57
C GLN A 190 2.52 -6.88 12.01
N PRO A 191 3.43 -7.08 12.99
CA PRO A 191 3.22 -6.61 14.36
C PRO A 191 2.91 -5.12 14.47
N LEU A 192 3.59 -4.29 13.66
CA LEU A 192 3.33 -2.85 13.61
C LEU A 192 1.90 -2.53 13.14
N PHE A 193 1.33 -3.36 12.25
CA PHE A 193 -0.04 -3.21 11.78
C PHE A 193 -1.02 -3.41 12.92
N LYS A 194 -0.78 -4.40 13.79
CA LYS A 194 -1.61 -4.65 14.98
C LYS A 194 -1.46 -3.54 16.03
N ALA A 195 -0.28 -2.94 16.13
CA ALA A 195 0.11 -2.04 17.22
C ALA A 195 -0.24 -0.56 17.00
N LEU A 196 -0.24 -0.09 15.75
CA LEU A 196 -0.37 1.32 15.42
C LEU A 196 -1.29 1.51 14.20
N LEU A 197 -2.26 2.42 14.34
CA LEU A 197 -3.11 2.85 13.25
C LEU A 197 -3.06 4.36 13.05
N MET A 198 -3.35 4.79 11.83
CA MET A 198 -3.49 6.18 11.42
C MET A 198 -4.93 6.47 11.03
N ILE A 199 -5.46 7.62 11.43
CA ILE A 199 -6.79 8.08 11.03
C ILE A 199 -6.66 9.45 10.36
N PHE A 200 -7.11 9.54 9.11
CA PHE A 200 -7.08 10.79 8.36
C PHE A 200 -8.24 11.73 8.75
N CYS A 201 -7.97 13.04 8.84
CA CYS A 201 -8.99 14.04 9.09
C CYS A 201 -9.63 14.51 7.76
N SER A 202 -10.45 13.67 7.14
CA SER A 202 -11.07 13.94 5.81
C SER A 202 -11.85 15.25 5.74
N LYS A 203 -12.34 15.79 6.86
CA LYS A 203 -13.04 17.09 6.91
C LYS A 203 -12.13 18.27 6.56
N GLU A 204 -10.83 18.15 6.79
CA GLU A 204 -9.85 19.21 6.55
C GLU A 204 -9.30 19.20 5.12
N TYR A 205 -9.62 18.18 4.33
CA TYR A 205 -9.27 18.12 2.91
C TYR A 205 -10.13 19.08 2.07
N ARG A 206 -9.47 19.98 1.34
CA ARG A 206 -10.09 20.98 0.46
C ARG A 206 -9.77 20.77 -1.02
N GLY A 207 -9.20 19.62 -1.39
CA GLY A 207 -8.78 19.35 -2.77
C GLY A 207 -7.32 19.66 -3.01
N GLU A 208 -6.49 19.59 -1.98
CA GLU A 208 -5.04 19.63 -2.08
C GLU A 208 -4.54 18.47 -2.98
N ASP A 209 -3.45 18.72 -3.71
CA ASP A 209 -2.77 17.69 -4.49
C ASP A 209 -1.77 16.87 -3.63
N SER A 210 -1.10 15.90 -4.24
CA SER A 210 -0.09 15.06 -3.57
C SER A 210 1.10 15.84 -3.04
N THR A 211 1.34 17.07 -3.47
CA THR A 211 2.46 17.92 -3.00
C THR A 211 2.08 18.73 -1.76
N GLN A 212 0.78 18.99 -1.58
CA GLN A 212 0.24 19.84 -0.52
C GLN A 212 -0.38 19.06 0.64
N VAL A 213 -0.86 17.83 0.39
CA VAL A 213 -1.54 16.96 1.38
C VAL A 213 -0.69 16.65 2.62
N ALA A 214 0.64 16.79 2.52
CA ALA A 214 1.61 16.56 3.60
C ALA A 214 1.30 17.28 4.92
N LYS A 215 0.72 18.50 4.84
CA LYS A 215 0.42 19.35 5.99
C LYS A 215 -0.90 19.00 6.67
N LEU A 216 -1.73 18.17 6.04
CA LEU A 216 -3.04 17.84 6.57
C LEU A 216 -2.94 16.97 7.82
N PRO A 217 -3.86 17.13 8.78
CA PRO A 217 -3.74 16.47 10.05
C PRO A 217 -4.23 15.02 10.01
N VAL A 218 -3.51 14.21 10.76
CA VAL A 218 -3.85 12.81 11.02
C VAL A 218 -3.75 12.52 12.52
N TYR A 219 -4.37 11.42 12.91
CA TYR A 219 -4.28 10.90 14.27
C TYR A 219 -3.49 9.60 14.25
N LEU A 220 -2.46 9.53 15.08
CA LEU A 220 -1.75 8.28 15.37
C LEU A 220 -2.33 7.69 16.65
N VAL A 221 -2.68 6.42 16.61
CA VAL A 221 -3.35 5.72 17.71
C VAL A 221 -2.61 4.41 17.99
N ARG A 222 -2.06 4.28 19.19
CA ARG A 222 -1.55 3.00 19.70
C ARG A 222 -2.74 2.14 20.13
N THR A 223 -2.79 0.90 19.67
CA THR A 223 -3.86 -0.05 20.01
C THR A 223 -3.62 -0.71 21.37
N GLY A 224 -2.39 -0.68 21.87
CA GLY A 224 -1.96 -1.41 23.08
C GLY A 224 -1.41 -2.80 22.78
N VAL A 225 -1.46 -3.27 21.53
CA VAL A 225 -0.82 -4.53 21.13
C VAL A 225 0.68 -4.29 20.97
N GLU A 226 1.49 -4.90 21.85
CA GLU A 226 2.95 -4.81 21.79
C GLU A 226 3.63 -6.13 21.38
N LYS A 227 2.85 -7.22 21.29
CA LYS A 227 3.37 -8.56 20.96
C LYS A 227 4.02 -8.56 19.58
N GLY A 228 5.28 -8.98 19.53
CA GLY A 228 6.05 -9.15 18.29
C GLY A 228 6.72 -7.88 17.77
N LEU A 229 6.61 -6.76 18.48
CA LEU A 229 7.41 -5.56 18.23
C LEU A 229 8.83 -5.73 18.77
N SER A 230 9.79 -5.06 18.14
CA SER A 230 11.18 -4.99 18.59
C SER A 230 11.34 -4.20 19.90
N ALA A 231 10.49 -3.19 20.09
CA ALA A 231 10.39 -2.38 21.30
C ALA A 231 9.03 -1.65 21.36
N PRO A 232 8.60 -1.17 22.55
CA PRO A 232 7.37 -0.40 22.69
C PRO A 232 7.32 0.84 21.76
N ILE A 233 6.11 1.24 21.37
CA ILE A 233 5.90 2.42 20.52
C ILE A 233 5.82 3.67 21.39
N SER A 234 6.78 4.57 21.19
CA SER A 234 6.87 5.86 21.86
C SER A 234 6.76 7.01 20.86
N PHE A 235 5.95 8.02 21.18
CA PHE A 235 5.84 9.25 20.40
C PHE A 235 6.89 10.32 20.77
N LEU A 236 7.80 10.02 21.70
CA LEU A 236 8.88 10.94 22.09
C LEU A 236 9.68 11.49 20.89
N PRO A 237 10.05 10.68 19.86
CA PRO A 237 10.80 11.19 18.71
C PRO A 237 10.07 12.28 17.91
N ILE A 238 8.74 12.35 18.01
CA ILE A 238 7.90 13.33 17.31
C ILE A 238 7.22 14.32 18.26
N ALA A 239 7.59 14.35 19.54
CA ALA A 239 6.93 15.16 20.57
C ALA A 239 6.82 16.65 20.20
N ALA A 240 7.86 17.21 19.60
CA ALA A 240 7.91 18.61 19.17
C ALA A 240 7.00 18.94 17.96
N LYS A 241 6.47 17.91 17.28
CA LYS A 241 5.62 18.02 16.09
C LYS A 241 4.19 17.54 16.34
N ILE A 242 3.82 17.30 17.60
CA ILE A 242 2.47 16.92 18.00
C ILE A 242 1.67 18.19 18.27
N ASP A 243 0.55 18.35 17.56
CA ASP A 243 -0.34 19.49 17.73
C ASP A 243 -1.18 19.34 19.02
N VAL A 244 -1.69 18.12 19.25
CA VAL A 244 -2.63 17.83 20.34
C VAL A 244 -2.48 16.40 20.83
N TYR A 245 -2.47 16.23 22.16
CA TYR A 245 -2.72 14.94 22.81
C TYR A 245 -4.20 14.85 23.17
N LEU A 246 -4.96 13.99 22.49
CA LEU A 246 -6.41 13.86 22.73
C LEU A 246 -6.73 13.31 24.12
N ARG A 247 -5.84 12.46 24.65
CA ARG A 247 -5.83 12.02 26.03
C ARG A 247 -4.39 11.80 26.46
N ALA A 248 -3.88 12.64 27.35
CA ALA A 248 -2.56 12.46 27.95
C ALA A 248 -2.44 11.02 28.50
N GLY A 249 -1.43 10.27 28.05
CA GLY A 249 -1.19 8.88 28.46
C GLY A 249 -1.93 7.79 27.67
N GLN A 250 -3.04 8.06 26.97
CA GLN A 250 -3.82 7.02 26.27
C GLN A 250 -3.43 6.77 24.80
N GLY A 251 -2.24 7.23 24.39
CA GLY A 251 -1.63 6.77 23.15
C GLY A 251 -2.28 7.26 21.85
N THR A 252 -3.04 8.35 21.88
CA THR A 252 -3.52 9.02 20.67
C THR A 252 -2.99 10.44 20.56
N VAL A 253 -2.37 10.76 19.42
CA VAL A 253 -1.78 12.08 19.14
C VAL A 253 -2.22 12.59 17.77
N ARG A 254 -2.40 13.90 17.65
CA ARG A 254 -2.65 14.59 16.37
C ARG A 254 -1.35 15.20 15.87
N THR A 255 -1.03 15.00 14.60
CA THR A 255 0.14 15.57 13.92
C THR A 255 -0.12 15.72 12.42
N SER A 256 0.86 16.23 11.66
CA SER A 256 0.77 16.28 10.20
C SER A 256 0.97 14.90 9.57
N LEU A 257 0.37 14.68 8.40
CA LEU A 257 0.58 13.47 7.60
C LEU A 257 2.07 13.23 7.34
N GLU A 258 2.84 14.29 7.04
CA GLU A 258 4.28 14.18 6.84
C GLU A 258 5.02 13.59 8.04
N THR A 259 4.72 14.09 9.24
CA THR A 259 5.34 13.64 10.48
C THR A 259 4.96 12.19 10.77
N ALA A 260 3.69 11.84 10.59
CA ALA A 260 3.18 10.49 10.79
C ALA A 260 3.85 9.48 9.85
N ILE A 261 3.95 9.78 8.55
CA ILE A 261 4.61 8.91 7.57
C ILE A 261 6.09 8.74 7.90
N GLY A 262 6.80 9.83 8.23
CA GLY A 262 8.20 9.76 8.66
C GLY A 262 8.39 8.85 9.88
N PHE A 263 7.55 9.03 10.90
CA PHE A 263 7.57 8.20 12.11
C PHE A 263 7.30 6.71 11.81
N MET A 264 6.34 6.40 10.94
CA MET A 264 6.02 5.02 10.56
C MET A 264 7.16 4.35 9.77
N MET A 265 7.80 5.09 8.87
CA MET A 265 8.97 4.60 8.15
C MET A 265 10.15 4.31 9.08
N ASP A 266 10.34 5.12 10.13
CA ASP A 266 11.36 4.86 11.15
C ASP A 266 11.04 3.64 12.01
N LEU A 267 9.76 3.43 12.34
CA LEU A 267 9.32 2.19 13.01
C LEU A 267 9.49 0.97 12.11
N GLU A 268 9.09 1.04 10.84
CA GLU A 268 9.29 -0.05 9.86
C GLU A 268 10.77 -0.42 9.74
N ARG A 269 11.65 0.59 9.63
CA ARG A 269 13.10 0.39 9.62
C ARG A 269 13.57 -0.31 10.89
N ARG A 270 13.14 0.16 12.07
CA ARG A 270 13.50 -0.45 13.36
C ARG A 270 13.08 -1.92 13.43
N GLU A 271 11.85 -2.25 13.02
CA GLU A 271 11.37 -3.63 13.02
C GLU A 271 12.15 -4.50 12.02
N ARG A 272 12.49 -3.96 10.85
CA ARG A 272 13.33 -4.65 9.85
C ARG A 272 14.75 -4.88 10.37
N ASP A 273 15.36 -3.90 11.04
CA ASP A 273 16.72 -4.04 11.56
C ASP A 273 16.78 -5.09 12.69
N ALA A 274 15.69 -5.27 13.45
CA ALA A 274 15.59 -6.27 14.50
C ALA A 274 15.26 -7.69 14.01
N PHE A 275 14.40 -7.82 12.99
CA PHE A 275 13.82 -9.11 12.58
C PHE A 275 14.10 -9.52 11.13
N GLY A 276 14.73 -8.66 10.34
CA GLY A 276 14.81 -8.81 8.89
C GLY A 276 13.48 -8.55 8.18
N LEU A 277 13.43 -8.89 6.89
CA LEU A 277 12.22 -8.77 6.07
C LEU A 277 11.26 -9.94 6.39
N ARG A 278 9.97 -9.62 6.58
CA ARG A 278 8.91 -10.61 6.82
C ARG A 278 7.71 -10.38 5.89
N PRO A 279 7.35 -11.31 5.00
CA PRO A 279 8.05 -12.56 4.72
C PRO A 279 9.47 -12.32 4.16
N ASP A 280 10.29 -13.38 4.27
CA ASP A 280 11.61 -13.51 3.66
C ASP A 280 11.52 -13.28 2.13
N PRO A 281 12.56 -12.76 1.46
CA PRO A 281 12.40 -12.11 0.18
C PRO A 281 12.15 -13.08 -0.99
N TRP A 282 11.92 -12.43 -2.11
CA TRP A 282 11.40 -12.94 -3.37
C TRP A 282 11.97 -14.27 -3.87
N ARG A 283 11.06 -15.08 -4.41
CA ARG A 283 11.36 -16.14 -5.38
C ARG A 283 10.63 -15.82 -6.69
N PRO A 284 11.31 -15.87 -7.85
CA PRO A 284 10.67 -15.62 -9.13
C PRO A 284 9.54 -16.60 -9.35
N ASP A 285 8.42 -16.12 -9.90
CA ASP A 285 7.35 -17.00 -10.36
C ASP A 285 7.78 -17.73 -11.64
N THR A 286 7.03 -18.75 -12.04
CA THR A 286 7.30 -19.57 -13.21
C THR A 286 7.39 -18.75 -14.51
N TRP A 287 6.63 -17.65 -14.61
CA TRP A 287 6.69 -16.76 -15.75
C TRP A 287 8.03 -16.02 -15.81
N THR A 288 8.45 -15.39 -14.71
CA THR A 288 9.74 -14.71 -14.58
C THR A 288 10.90 -15.69 -14.77
N MET A 289 10.79 -16.91 -14.25
CA MET A 289 11.79 -17.96 -14.45
C MET A 289 11.94 -18.30 -15.94
N ASN A 290 10.83 -18.51 -16.66
CA ASN A 290 10.87 -18.92 -18.07
C ASN A 290 11.40 -17.82 -18.99
N TRP A 291 11.02 -16.56 -18.77
CA TRP A 291 11.41 -15.45 -19.62
C TRP A 291 12.83 -14.94 -19.34
N PHE A 292 13.32 -15.05 -18.09
CA PHE A 292 14.56 -14.39 -17.68
C PHE A 292 15.67 -15.30 -17.17
N GLN A 293 15.44 -16.58 -16.83
CA GLN A 293 16.57 -17.49 -16.51
C GLN A 293 17.32 -17.95 -17.76
N THR A 294 16.62 -18.19 -18.87
CA THR A 294 17.25 -18.66 -20.12
C THR A 294 18.36 -17.70 -20.59
N PRO A 295 18.17 -16.36 -20.53
CA PRO A 295 19.22 -15.43 -20.92
C PRO A 295 20.30 -15.19 -19.83
N ILE A 296 19.94 -15.12 -18.55
CA ILE A 296 20.87 -14.76 -17.44
C ILE A 296 21.81 -15.93 -17.04
N GLY A 297 21.56 -17.15 -17.52
CA GLY A 297 22.32 -18.34 -17.18
C GLY A 297 21.82 -19.02 -15.90
N ALA A 298 22.42 -20.16 -15.53
CA ALA A 298 21.95 -21.07 -14.47
C ALA A 298 21.98 -20.49 -13.02
N GLY A 299 22.21 -19.18 -12.85
CA GLY A 299 22.08 -18.48 -11.58
C GLY A 299 20.62 -18.40 -11.15
N ARG A 300 20.30 -18.96 -9.99
CA ARG A 300 18.96 -18.85 -9.41
C ARG A 300 18.77 -17.42 -8.92
N LEU A 301 17.89 -16.64 -9.55
CA LEU A 301 17.45 -15.33 -9.03
C LEU A 301 16.75 -15.58 -7.69
N VAL A 302 17.46 -15.47 -6.57
CA VAL A 302 16.91 -15.68 -5.22
C VAL A 302 17.39 -14.54 -4.35
N GLY A 303 16.46 -13.91 -3.63
CA GLY A 303 16.74 -12.76 -2.78
C GLY A 303 15.90 -11.55 -3.17
N PRO A 304 16.04 -10.43 -2.45
CA PRO A 304 15.39 -9.16 -2.75
C PRO A 304 15.55 -8.76 -4.21
N SER A 305 14.47 -8.37 -4.89
CA SER A 305 14.62 -7.83 -6.25
C SER A 305 15.32 -6.48 -6.27
N SER A 306 15.47 -5.83 -5.11
CA SER A 306 16.32 -4.65 -4.99
C SER A 306 17.79 -4.92 -5.34
N TRP A 307 18.24 -6.18 -5.30
CA TRP A 307 19.59 -6.57 -5.72
C TRP A 307 19.77 -6.68 -7.23
N LEU A 308 18.69 -6.64 -8.00
CA LEU A 308 18.77 -6.80 -9.46
C LEU A 308 19.42 -5.59 -10.14
N VAL A 309 19.35 -4.41 -9.52
CA VAL A 309 19.88 -3.17 -10.11
C VAL A 309 20.82 -2.52 -9.12
N ASN A 310 22.07 -2.28 -9.53
CA ASN A 310 22.94 -1.42 -8.76
C ASN A 310 22.47 0.05 -8.93
N SER A 311 21.80 0.57 -7.90
CA SER A 311 21.29 1.94 -7.92
C SER A 311 22.38 3.01 -7.91
N GLU A 312 23.63 2.67 -7.57
CA GLU A 312 24.76 3.61 -7.63
C GLU A 312 25.25 3.83 -9.08
N GLU A 313 25.11 2.80 -9.92
CA GLU A 313 25.52 2.85 -11.33
C GLU A 313 24.43 3.45 -12.23
N ARG A 314 23.15 3.32 -11.85
CA ARG A 314 22.02 3.86 -12.60
C ARG A 314 21.45 5.11 -11.93
N SER A 315 21.96 6.27 -12.31
CA SER A 315 21.46 7.56 -11.84
C SER A 315 20.15 7.95 -12.53
N GLY A 316 19.01 7.55 -11.96
CA GLY A 316 17.69 7.98 -12.42
C GLY A 316 16.68 6.83 -12.45
N TRP A 317 15.43 7.14 -12.10
CA TRP A 317 14.33 6.19 -12.17
C TRP A 317 13.70 6.21 -13.57
N ASP A 318 13.63 5.05 -14.22
CA ASP A 318 13.13 4.88 -15.59
C ASP A 318 12.46 3.50 -15.79
N GLY A 319 11.82 3.35 -16.96
CA GLY A 319 11.06 2.15 -17.35
C GLY A 319 9.66 2.08 -16.75
N ASP A 320 9.08 0.89 -16.75
CA ASP A 320 7.66 0.62 -16.46
C ASP A 320 7.21 1.19 -15.10
N GLY A 321 8.03 1.06 -14.05
CA GLY A 321 7.76 1.63 -12.73
C GLY A 321 7.55 3.15 -12.77
N PHE A 322 8.45 3.85 -13.47
CA PHE A 322 8.40 5.29 -13.66
C PHE A 322 7.21 5.70 -14.53
N ASP A 323 6.95 4.98 -15.62
CA ASP A 323 5.84 5.27 -16.53
C ASP A 323 4.48 5.14 -15.85
N VAL A 324 4.29 4.11 -15.02
CA VAL A 324 3.06 3.94 -14.23
C VAL A 324 2.91 5.06 -13.20
N ASP A 325 3.97 5.47 -12.49
CA ASP A 325 3.86 6.58 -11.54
C ASP A 325 3.54 7.92 -12.23
N ARG A 326 4.14 8.18 -13.39
CA ARG A 326 3.82 9.34 -14.22
C ARG A 326 2.35 9.33 -14.64
N MET A 327 1.84 8.19 -15.10
CA MET A 327 0.42 8.03 -15.47
C MET A 327 -0.50 8.31 -14.29
N LEU A 328 -0.21 7.76 -13.11
CA LEU A 328 -1.06 7.95 -11.92
C LEU A 328 -0.99 9.37 -11.36
N LYS A 329 0.08 10.12 -11.64
CA LYS A 329 0.11 11.56 -11.37
C LYS A 329 -0.72 12.36 -12.36
N ALA A 330 -0.67 12.03 -13.65
CA ALA A 330 -1.54 12.65 -14.64
C ALA A 330 -3.03 12.39 -14.33
N LEU A 331 -3.37 11.20 -13.82
CA LEU A 331 -4.73 10.88 -13.36
C LEU A 331 -5.17 11.77 -12.19
N GLU A 332 -4.29 11.99 -11.21
CA GLU A 332 -4.56 12.91 -10.09
C GLU A 332 -4.83 14.34 -10.59
N GLU A 333 -4.01 14.83 -11.53
CA GLU A 333 -4.16 16.17 -12.14
C GLU A 333 -5.51 16.28 -12.87
N GLN A 334 -5.88 15.26 -13.64
CA GLN A 334 -7.18 15.18 -14.30
C GLN A 334 -8.35 15.16 -13.30
N GLU A 335 -8.24 14.42 -12.20
CA GLU A 335 -9.27 14.41 -11.15
C GLU A 335 -9.39 15.77 -10.46
N LEU A 336 -8.28 16.49 -10.24
CA LEU A 336 -8.28 17.84 -9.69
C LEU A 336 -9.02 18.83 -10.61
N GLU A 337 -8.75 18.80 -11.90
CA GLU A 337 -9.42 19.64 -12.90
C GLU A 337 -10.94 19.39 -12.93
N ASN A 338 -11.35 18.11 -12.98
CA ASN A 338 -12.75 17.72 -12.96
C ASN A 338 -13.50 18.18 -11.69
N ASN A 339 -12.82 18.14 -10.54
CA ASN A 339 -13.37 18.57 -9.26
C ASN A 339 -13.31 20.09 -9.03
N GLY A 340 -12.46 20.81 -9.77
CA GLY A 340 -12.34 22.27 -9.78
C GLY A 340 -13.41 22.96 -10.64
N GLY A 341 -13.84 22.33 -11.74
CA GLY A 341 -14.81 22.90 -12.69
C GLY A 341 -16.26 23.02 -12.17
N HIS A 342 -16.60 22.43 -11.03
CA HIS A 342 -17.97 22.48 -10.47
C HIS A 342 -18.29 23.73 -9.62
N CYS A 343 -17.35 24.67 -9.46
CA CYS A 343 -17.54 25.88 -8.65
C CYS A 343 -17.74 27.18 -9.46
N SER A 344 -17.78 27.16 -10.80
CA SER A 344 -17.80 28.37 -11.63
C SER A 344 -19.13 28.64 -12.37
N GLY A 345 -20.20 27.91 -12.07
CA GLY A 345 -21.47 27.98 -12.83
C GLY A 345 -22.72 28.32 -12.01
N ALA A 346 -22.67 29.29 -11.09
CA ALA A 346 -23.88 29.77 -10.41
C ALA A 346 -23.80 31.28 -10.06
N VAL A 347 -23.51 32.12 -11.04
CA VAL A 347 -23.94 33.53 -11.04
C VAL A 347 -24.25 33.96 -12.47
N ARG A 348 -25.54 33.92 -12.83
CA ARG A 348 -26.15 34.86 -13.77
C ARG A 348 -27.52 35.21 -13.20
N GLY A 349 -27.54 36.29 -12.42
CA GLY A 349 -28.73 37.13 -12.26
C GLY A 349 -28.78 38.13 -13.40
#